data_AF-A0A6T9Y0J3-F1
#
_entry.id   AF-A0A6T9Y0J3-F1
#
_cell.length_a   1.000
_cell.length_b   1.000
_cell.length_c   1.000
_cell.angle_alpha   90.00
_cell.angle_beta   90.00
_cell.angle_gamma   90.00
#
_symmetry.space_group_name_H-M   'P 1'
#
loop_
_entity.id
_entity.type
_entity.pdbx_description
1 polymer ?
#
loop_
_entity_poly.entity_id
_entity_poly.type
_entity_poly.pdbx_seq_one_letter_code
_entity_poly.pdbx_strand_id
1 'polypeptide(L)'
;MESFIPLVLISILIFLQIKKFRDMCKYLSFTYPEEWGKLSRNSLGGSQWSVTNANLSESFKTGFFSTVADEKIRQFKRFRLLNMFLMGAVILLHFIFF
;
A
#
# COMPACT_ATOMS: atom_id res chain seq x y z
N MET A 1 19.13 -23.11 -8.18
CA MET A 1 17.75 -22.91 -7.68
C MET A 1 17.68 -21.86 -6.56
N GLU A 2 18.69 -21.71 -5.71
CA GLU A 2 18.69 -20.74 -4.60
C GLU A 2 18.64 -19.26 -5.02
N SER A 3 19.18 -18.91 -6.19
CA SER A 3 19.15 -17.55 -6.76
C SER A 3 17.73 -16.99 -6.99
N PHE A 4 16.71 -17.85 -7.15
CA PHE A 4 15.33 -17.40 -7.36
C PHE A 4 14.55 -17.20 -6.06
N ILE A 5 15.05 -17.67 -4.91
CA ILE A 5 14.35 -17.59 -3.62
C ILE A 5 14.03 -16.14 -3.23
N PRO A 6 14.98 -15.17 -3.29
CA PRO A 6 14.68 -13.78 -2.97
C PRO A 6 13.61 -13.19 -3.90
N LEU A 7 13.65 -13.54 -5.19
CA LEU A 7 12.69 -13.06 -6.19
C LEU A 7 11.28 -13.59 -5.92
N VAL A 8 11.16 -14.87 -5.55
CA VAL A 8 9.87 -15.47 -5.16
C VAL A 8 9.33 -14.81 -3.88
N LEU A 9 10.19 -14.61 -2.87
CA LEU A 9 9.79 -13.95 -1.62
C LEU A 9 9.31 -12.52 -1.87
N ILE A 10 10.05 -11.73 -2.62
CA ILE A 10 9.66 -10.36 -2.98
C ILE A 10 8.34 -10.35 -3.75
N SER A 11 8.16 -11.27 -4.70
CA SER A 11 6.92 -11.39 -5.48
C SER A 11 5.71 -11.67 -4.57
N ILE A 12 5.85 -12.56 -3.58
CA ILE A 12 4.81 -12.84 -2.58
C ILE A 12 4.50 -11.59 -1.74
N LEU A 13 5.52 -10.91 -1.24
CA LEU A 13 5.35 -9.69 -0.43
C LEU A 13 4.65 -8.58 -1.23
N ILE A 14 4.97 -8.43 -2.52
CA ILE A 14 4.31 -7.49 -3.44
C ILE A 14 2.83 -7.88 -3.63
N PHE A 15 2.55 -9.15 -3.87
CA PHE A 15 1.19 -9.64 -4.03
C PHE A 15 0.35 -9.39 -2.77
N LEU A 16 0.90 -9.66 -1.58
CA LEU A 16 0.26 -9.38 -0.30
C LEU A 16 -0.01 -7.87 -0.12
N GLN A 17 0.94 -7.01 -0.49
CA GLN A 17 0.79 -5.55 -0.46
C GLN A 17 -0.39 -5.11 -1.33
N ILE A 18 -0.46 -5.59 -2.57
CA ILE A 18 -1.51 -5.25 -3.54
C ILE A 18 -2.88 -5.71 -3.02
N LYS A 19 -2.97 -6.95 -2.53
CA LYS A 19 -4.21 -7.51 -1.97
C LYS A 19 -4.71 -6.66 -0.80
N LYS A 20 -3.85 -6.39 0.19
CA LYS A 20 -4.20 -5.58 1.37
C LYS A 20 -4.57 -4.15 1.01
N PHE A 21 -3.87 -3.55 0.04
CA PHE A 21 -4.22 -2.23 -0.47
C PHE A 21 -5.61 -2.22 -1.11
N ARG A 22 -5.93 -3.21 -1.96
CA ARG A 22 -7.26 -3.32 -2.58
C ARG A 22 -8.37 -3.49 -1.53
N ASP A 23 -8.14 -4.30 -0.51
CA ASP A 23 -9.08 -4.49 0.59
C ASP A 23 -9.29 -3.19 1.37
N MET A 24 -8.23 -2.42 1.59
CA MET A 24 -8.31 -1.10 2.21
C MET A 24 -9.09 -0.12 1.34
N CYS A 25 -8.84 -0.04 0.03
CA CYS A 25 -9.60 0.81 -0.87
C CYS A 25 -11.11 0.50 -0.83
N LYS A 26 -11.48 -0.79 -0.82
CA LYS A 26 -12.88 -1.21 -0.67
C LYS A 26 -13.46 -0.73 0.67
N TYR A 27 -12.73 -0.96 1.75
CA TYR A 27 -13.14 -0.51 3.08
C TYR A 27 -13.37 1.01 3.13
N LEU A 28 -12.42 1.80 2.64
CA LEU A 28 -12.53 3.25 2.62
C LEU A 28 -13.65 3.76 1.73
N SER A 29 -13.86 3.14 0.56
CA SER A 29 -14.98 3.49 -0.32
C SER A 29 -16.34 3.27 0.31
N PHE A 30 -16.45 2.30 1.22
CA PHE A 30 -17.68 1.99 1.93
C PHE A 30 -17.85 2.83 3.20
N THR A 31 -16.78 2.98 4.00
CA THR A 31 -16.83 3.66 5.30
C THR A 31 -16.73 5.18 5.20
N TYR A 32 -16.02 5.69 4.20
CA TYR A 32 -15.79 7.13 3.99
C TYR A 32 -16.09 7.52 2.52
N PRO A 33 -17.33 7.32 2.03
CA PRO A 33 -17.66 7.47 0.62
C PRO A 33 -17.40 8.90 0.10
N GLU A 34 -17.63 9.93 0.91
CA GLU A 34 -17.39 11.32 0.53
C GLU A 34 -15.90 11.62 0.36
N GLU A 35 -15.08 11.27 1.36
CA GLU A 35 -13.62 11.46 1.31
C GLU A 35 -12.99 10.60 0.22
N TRP A 36 -13.48 9.36 0.04
CA TRP A 36 -13.09 8.50 -1.06
C TRP A 36 -13.41 9.12 -2.42
N GLY A 37 -14.61 9.70 -2.55
CA GLY A 37 -15.06 10.43 -3.73
C GLY A 37 -14.08 11.55 -4.10
N LYS A 38 -13.61 12.34 -3.12
CA LYS A 38 -12.62 13.41 -3.33
C LYS A 38 -11.29 12.88 -3.87
N LEU A 39 -10.78 11.77 -3.34
CA LEU A 39 -9.52 11.16 -3.76
C LEU A 39 -9.58 10.52 -5.15
N SER A 40 -10.76 10.02 -5.51
CA SER A 40 -11.00 9.35 -6.78
C SER A 40 -11.28 10.31 -7.94
N ARG A 41 -11.47 11.61 -7.69
CA ARG A 41 -11.66 12.58 -8.78
C ARG A 41 -10.36 12.80 -9.54
N ASN A 42 -10.37 12.52 -10.83
CA ASN A 42 -9.25 12.73 -11.72
C ASN A 42 -9.59 13.80 -12.77
N SER A 43 -8.95 14.96 -12.69
CA SER A 43 -9.12 16.05 -13.67
C SER A 43 -8.19 15.93 -14.88
N LEU A 44 -7.21 15.01 -14.87
CA LEU A 44 -6.11 14.96 -15.83
C LEU A 44 -6.11 13.71 -16.72
N GLY A 45 -7.21 12.96 -16.80
CA GLY A 45 -7.37 11.84 -17.75
C GLY A 45 -6.48 10.61 -17.51
N GLY A 46 -5.68 10.58 -16.43
CA GLY A 46 -4.86 9.43 -16.05
C GLY A 46 -5.67 8.18 -15.64
N SER A 47 -4.97 7.06 -15.41
CA SER A 47 -5.61 5.87 -14.85
C SER A 47 -6.19 6.16 -13.46
N GLN A 48 -7.50 5.92 -13.30
CA GLN A 48 -8.23 6.09 -12.04
C GLN A 48 -7.54 5.38 -10.87
N TRP A 49 -6.98 4.20 -11.12
CA TRP A 49 -6.25 3.42 -10.13
C TRP A 49 -4.97 4.11 -9.67
N SER A 50 -4.19 4.64 -10.62
CA SER A 50 -2.92 5.32 -10.34
C SER A 50 -3.16 6.59 -9.52
N VAL A 51 -4.12 7.41 -9.93
CA VAL A 51 -4.47 8.66 -9.24
C VAL A 51 -5.02 8.39 -7.85
N THR A 52 -5.94 7.44 -7.72
CA THR A 52 -6.48 7.04 -6.42
C THR A 52 -5.37 6.54 -5.50
N ASN A 53 -4.41 5.76 -6.02
CA ASN A 53 -3.30 5.26 -5.23
C ASN A 53 -2.37 6.39 -4.74
N ALA A 54 -2.01 7.32 -5.62
CA ALA A 54 -1.18 8.47 -5.26
C ALA A 54 -1.87 9.35 -4.21
N ASN A 55 -3.11 9.75 -4.47
CA ASN A 55 -3.91 10.60 -3.59
C ASN A 55 -4.16 9.92 -2.23
N LEU A 56 -4.49 8.63 -2.23
CA LEU A 56 -4.68 7.88 -0.99
C LEU A 56 -3.38 7.75 -0.20
N SER A 57 -2.26 7.49 -0.89
CA SER A 57 -0.95 7.41 -0.24
C SER A 57 -0.54 8.73 0.37
N GLU A 58 -0.92 9.87 -0.22
CA GLU A 58 -0.70 11.20 0.35
C GLU A 58 -1.66 11.47 1.51
N SER A 59 -2.95 11.12 1.37
CA SER A 59 -3.95 11.26 2.42
C SER A 59 -3.57 10.50 3.70
N PHE A 60 -2.91 9.35 3.58
CA PHE A 60 -2.39 8.63 4.74
C PHE A 60 -1.25 9.34 5.47
N LYS A 61 -0.48 10.19 4.78
CA LYS A 61 0.65 10.93 5.35
C LYS A 61 0.22 12.26 5.96
N THR A 62 -0.56 13.05 5.21
CA THR A 62 -0.83 14.46 5.52
C THR A 62 -2.31 14.84 5.43
N GLY A 63 -3.17 13.98 4.88
CA GLY A 63 -4.60 14.27 4.66
C GLY A 63 -5.55 13.68 5.71
N PHE A 64 -6.83 13.57 5.37
CA PHE A 64 -7.88 13.09 6.28
C PHE A 64 -7.56 11.72 6.92
N PHE A 65 -7.06 10.76 6.14
CA PHE A 65 -6.73 9.44 6.67
C PHE A 65 -5.45 9.41 7.53
N SER A 66 -4.74 10.54 7.65
CA SER A 66 -3.63 10.72 8.58
C SER A 66 -4.11 10.99 10.01
N THR A 67 -5.26 11.67 10.16
CA THR A 67 -5.77 12.16 11.45
C THR A 67 -6.89 11.29 12.02
N VAL A 68 -7.59 10.53 11.19
CA VAL A 68 -8.72 9.69 11.63
C VAL A 68 -8.25 8.55 12.56
N ALA A 69 -8.92 8.41 13.70
CA ALA A 69 -8.67 7.36 14.67
C ALA A 69 -9.36 6.04 14.29
N ASP A 70 -9.02 5.50 13.13
CA ASP A 70 -9.57 4.24 12.60
C ASP A 70 -8.55 3.09 12.77
N GLU A 71 -8.97 2.04 13.48
CA GLU A 71 -8.10 0.90 13.78
C GLU A 71 -7.68 0.12 12.53
N LYS A 72 -8.56 -0.05 11.54
CA LYS A 72 -8.23 -0.75 10.30
C LYS A 72 -7.21 0.04 9.49
N ILE A 73 -7.36 1.36 9.43
CA ILE A 73 -6.38 2.25 8.78
C ILE A 73 -5.03 2.16 9.48
N ARG A 74 -5.02 2.20 10.83
CA ARG A 74 -3.80 2.07 11.64
C ARG A 74 -3.10 0.73 11.42
N GLN A 75 -3.84 -0.38 11.42
CA GLN A 75 -3.30 -1.71 11.13
C GLN A 75 -2.72 -1.81 9.73
N PHE A 76 -3.39 -1.25 8.73
CA PHE A 76 -2.89 -1.23 7.36
C PHE A 76 -1.59 -0.43 7.21
N LYS A 77 -1.49 0.75 7.86
CA LYS A 77 -0.26 1.55 7.87
C LYS A 77 0.91 0.76 8.48
N ARG A 78 0.68 0.09 9.61
CA ARG A 78 1.68 -0.79 10.24
C ARG A 78 2.07 -1.93 9.33
N PHE A 79 1.10 -2.63 8.73
CA PHE A 79 1.36 -3.71 7.77
C PHE A 79 2.20 -3.22 6.59
N ARG A 80 1.84 -2.09 5.98
CA ARG A 80 2.57 -1.51 4.84
C ARG A 80 4.03 -1.21 5.19
N LEU A 81 4.28 -0.65 6.37
CA LEU A 81 5.63 -0.34 6.84
C LEU A 81 6.43 -1.61 7.10
N LEU A 82 5.86 -2.58 7.81
CA LEU A 82 6.50 -3.88 8.07
C LEU A 82 6.80 -4.63 6.78
N ASN A 83 5.87 -4.64 5.83
CA ASN A 83 6.04 -5.33 4.55
C ASN A 83 7.16 -4.69 3.70
N MET A 84 7.26 -3.36 3.68
CA MET A 84 8.39 -2.66 3.04
C MET A 84 9.72 -2.98 3.72
N PHE A 85 9.75 -3.02 5.06
CA PHE A 85 10.95 -3.39 5.81
C PHE A 85 11.39 -4.82 5.50
N LEU A 86 10.45 -5.77 5.43
CA LEU A 86 10.74 -7.16 5.04
C LEU A 86 11.29 -7.25 3.60
N MET A 87 10.72 -6.51 2.66
CA MET A 87 11.26 -6.45 1.28
C MET A 87 12.71 -5.93 1.28
N GLY A 88 12.98 -4.85 2.00
CA GLY A 88 14.33 -4.30 2.13
C GLY A 88 15.31 -5.28 2.77
N ALA A 89 14.88 -5.99 3.83
CA ALA A 89 15.70 -7.00 4.48
C ALA A 89 16.03 -8.18 3.55
N VAL A 90 15.07 -8.67 2.75
CA VAL A 90 15.32 -9.74 1.78
C VAL A 90 16.35 -9.31 0.73
N ILE A 91 16.27 -8.08 0.24
CA ILE A 91 17.24 -7.54 -0.73
C ILE A 91 18.62 -7.40 -0.10
N LEU A 92 18.71 -6.81 1.11
CA LEU A 92 19.98 -6.65 1.81
C LEU A 92 20.65 -7.99 2.13
N LEU A 93 19.90 -8.98 2.59
CA LEU A 93 20.41 -10.32 2.82
C LEU A 93 20.92 -10.95 1.52
N HIS A 94 20.19 -10.78 0.41
CA HIS A 94 20.67 -11.27 -0.88
C HIS A 94 22.02 -10.66 -1.26
N PHE A 95 22.22 -9.34 -1.09
CA PHE A 95 23.50 -8.68 -1.37
C PHE A 95 24.65 -9.03 -0.41
N ILE A 96 24.36 -9.47 0.81
CA ILE A 96 25.40 -9.84 1.78
C ILE A 96 25.89 -11.27 1.54
N PHE A 97 24.98 -12.18 1.16
CA PHE A 97 25.27 -13.61 1.02
C PHE A 97 25.59 -14.06 -0.42
N PHE A 98 25.43 -13.19 -1.41
CA PHE A 98 25.75 -13.41 -2.83
C PHE A 98 26.52 -12.22 -3.39
#